data_AF-A0A661WCP3-F1
#
_entry.id   AF-A0A661WCP3-F1
#
_cell.length_a   1.000
_cell.length_b   1.000
_cell.length_c   1.000
_cell.angle_alpha   90.00
_cell.angle_beta   90.00
_cell.angle_gamma   90.00
#
_symmetry.space_group_name_H-M   'P 1'
#
loop_
_entity.id
_entity.type
_entity.pdbx_description
1 polymer ?
#
loop_
_entity_poly.entity_id
_entity_poly.type
_entity_poly.pdbx_seq_one_letter_code
_entity_poly.pdbx_strand_id
1 'polypeptide(L)'
;NSKDNAITYLFEVMRYFKQVFDRRNVNGTTFGSITKDDLLSLKVIKPNKKILKLYQEIIQPTFELQNKLELESQTLAELRDWLLPMLMNGQVKVR
;
A
#
# COMPACT_ATOMS: atom_id res chain seq x y z
N ASN A 1 2.56 -19.46 -4.56
CA ASN A 1 1.55 -20.04 -3.63
C ASN A 1 0.53 -18.98 -3.19
N SER A 2 -0.24 -18.45 -4.14
CA SER A 2 -1.35 -17.51 -3.91
C SER A 2 -2.67 -18.22 -4.16
N LYS A 3 -2.98 -19.23 -3.33
CA LYS A 3 -4.21 -20.03 -3.46
C LYS A 3 -5.25 -19.73 -2.38
N ASP A 4 -4.88 -18.96 -1.35
CA ASP A 4 -5.85 -18.41 -0.42
C ASP A 4 -6.03 -16.94 -0.76
N ASN A 5 -7.30 -16.59 -0.99
CA ASN A 5 -7.88 -15.30 -1.30
C ASN A 5 -7.70 -14.25 -0.17
N ALA A 6 -6.55 -14.26 0.50
CA ALA A 6 -6.26 -13.54 1.74
C ALA A 6 -5.27 -12.38 1.55
N ILE A 7 -4.93 -12.02 0.29
CA ILE A 7 -3.98 -10.93 0.01
C ILE A 7 -4.48 -9.61 0.61
N THR A 8 -5.76 -9.27 0.43
CA THR A 8 -6.37 -8.05 0.97
C THR A 8 -6.35 -8.02 2.50
N TYR A 9 -6.55 -9.18 3.14
CA TYR A 9 -6.43 -9.29 4.59
C TYR A 9 -4.98 -9.10 5.06
N LEU A 10 -4.03 -9.74 4.38
CA LEU A 10 -2.61 -9.60 4.71
C LEU A 10 -2.13 -8.15 4.52
N PHE A 11 -2.54 -7.50 3.44
CA PHE A 11 -2.25 -6.09 3.19
C PHE A 11 -2.71 -5.21 4.37
N GLU A 12 -3.92 -5.44 4.86
CA GLU A 12 -4.47 -4.69 5.99
C GLU A 12 -3.76 -4.98 7.31
N VAL A 13 -3.37 -6.23 7.56
CA VAL A 13 -2.52 -6.58 8.71
C VAL A 13 -1.16 -5.89 8.63
N MET A 14 -0.53 -5.85 7.45
CA MET A 14 0.74 -5.14 7.24
C MET A 14 0.58 -3.63 7.41
N ARG A 15 -0.53 -3.06 6.91
CA ARG A 15 -0.87 -1.65 7.10
C ARG A 15 -1.03 -1.29 8.57
N TYR A 16 -1.68 -2.15 9.35
CA TYR A 16 -1.78 -2.00 10.80
C TYR A 16 -0.39 -2.00 11.47
N PHE A 17 0.50 -2.93 11.08
CA PHE A 17 1.85 -2.97 11.63
C PHE A 17 2.77 -1.84 11.18
N LYS A 18 2.44 -1.10 10.12
CA LYS A 18 3.23 0.05 9.67
C LYS A 18 3.56 0.99 10.83
N GLN A 19 2.60 1.31 11.70
CA GLN A 19 2.85 2.18 12.85
C GLN A 19 3.82 1.57 13.87
N VAL A 20 3.75 0.25 14.07
CA VAL A 20 4.66 -0.48 14.96
C VAL A 20 6.07 -0.49 14.38
N PHE A 21 6.17 -0.71 13.07
CA PHE A 21 7.43 -0.67 12.33
C PHE A 21 8.05 0.71 12.34
N ASP A 22 7.28 1.76 12.04
CA ASP A 22 7.74 3.15 12.06
C ASP A 22 8.32 3.51 13.45
N ARG A 23 7.67 3.10 14.55
CA ARG A 23 8.18 3.33 15.91
C ARG A 23 9.46 2.55 16.22
N ARG A 24 9.52 1.26 15.85
CA ARG A 24 10.70 0.42 16.09
C ARG A 24 11.90 0.88 15.25
N ASN A 25 11.65 1.43 14.06
CA ASN A 25 12.67 1.95 13.18
C ASN A 25 13.33 3.24 13.72
N VAL A 26 12.65 3.99 14.61
CA VAL A 26 13.20 5.21 15.23
C VAL A 26 13.98 4.91 16.51
N ASN A 27 13.67 3.80 17.19
CA ASN A 27 14.25 3.47 18.48
C ASN A 27 15.50 2.60 18.35
N GLY A 28 16.69 3.22 18.44
CA GLY A 28 17.88 2.54 18.97
C GLY A 28 19.12 2.45 18.08
N THR A 29 19.12 2.94 16.83
CA THR A 29 20.31 2.89 15.97
C THR A 29 20.34 4.07 14.98
N THR A 30 21.53 4.58 14.65
CA THR A 30 21.74 5.62 13.62
C THR A 30 21.20 5.20 12.25
N PHE A 31 21.11 3.88 12.01
CA PHE A 31 20.37 3.26 10.93
C PHE A 31 19.22 2.44 11.53
N GLY A 32 18.01 2.99 11.52
CA GLY A 32 16.82 2.26 11.94
C GLY A 32 16.72 0.90 11.25
N SER A 33 16.38 -0.16 12.00
CA SER A 33 16.22 -1.50 11.42
C SER A 33 15.20 -2.33 12.19
N ILE A 34 14.54 -3.24 11.48
CA ILE A 34 13.63 -4.23 12.04
C ILE A 34 14.32 -5.59 11.92
N THR A 35 14.55 -6.26 13.05
CA THR A 35 15.22 -7.56 13.07
C THR A 35 14.26 -8.69 12.69
N LYS A 36 14.80 -9.86 12.39
CA LYS A 36 14.00 -11.07 12.18
C LYS A 36 13.16 -11.41 13.43
N ASP A 37 13.73 -11.23 14.61
CA ASP A 37 13.04 -11.52 15.87
C ASP A 37 11.90 -10.53 16.11
N ASP A 38 12.07 -9.26 15.72
CA ASP A 38 10.99 -8.27 15.75
C ASP A 38 9.80 -8.69 14.89
N LEU A 39 10.04 -9.23 13.70
CA LEU A 39 9.00 -9.73 12.80
C LEU A 39 8.32 -10.97 13.37
N LEU A 40 9.09 -11.92 13.90
CA LEU A 40 8.55 -13.16 14.47
C LEU A 40 7.77 -12.92 15.78
N SER A 41 8.06 -11.83 16.49
CA SER A 41 7.33 -11.43 17.69
C SER A 41 5.92 -10.88 17.41
N LEU A 42 5.59 -10.56 16.15
CA LEU A 42 4.31 -9.97 15.78
C LEU A 42 3.16 -10.95 15.99
N LYS A 43 2.17 -10.54 16.77
CA LYS A 43 0.95 -11.31 16.99
C LYS A 43 -0.06 -11.00 15.90
N VAL A 44 -0.37 -11.99 15.07
CA VAL A 44 -1.39 -11.90 14.01
C VAL A 44 -2.50 -12.87 14.31
N ILE A 45 -3.74 -12.41 14.19
CA ILE A 45 -4.92 -13.27 14.24
C ILE A 45 -5.02 -13.98 12.90
N LYS A 46 -5.18 -15.30 12.89
CA LYS A 46 -5.52 -16.05 11.67
C LYS A 46 -7.01 -16.40 11.72
N PRO A 47 -7.88 -15.66 11.01
CA PRO A 47 -9.30 -15.95 11.03
C PRO A 47 -9.59 -17.29 10.33
N ASN A 48 -10.76 -17.86 10.60
CA ASN A 48 -11.19 -19.05 9.88
C ASN A 48 -11.46 -18.72 8.39
N LYS A 49 -11.44 -19.74 7.54
CA LYS A 49 -11.63 -19.57 6.08
C LYS A 49 -12.98 -18.92 5.72
N LYS A 50 -14.03 -19.16 6.51
CA LYS A 50 -15.37 -18.59 6.26
C LYS A 50 -15.37 -17.06 6.44
N ILE A 51 -14.76 -16.59 7.52
CA ILE A 51 -14.61 -15.16 7.82
C ILE A 51 -13.74 -14.48 6.76
N LEU A 52 -12.64 -15.12 6.35
CA LEU A 52 -11.78 -14.56 5.29
C LEU A 52 -12.53 -14.39 3.97
N LYS A 53 -13.39 -15.35 3.60
CA LYS A 53 -14.19 -15.25 2.38
C LYS A 53 -15.21 -14.10 2.45
N LEU A 54 -15.97 -14.00 3.56
CA LEU A 54 -16.93 -12.91 3.76
C LEU A 54 -16.25 -11.53 3.78
N TYR A 55 -15.11 -11.44 4.46
CA TYR A 55 -14.30 -10.23 4.48
C TYR A 55 -13.87 -9.82 3.07
N GLN A 56 -13.38 -10.78 2.28
CA GLN A 56 -12.95 -10.50 0.92
C GLN A 56 -14.11 -10.04 0.05
N GLU A 57 -15.26 -10.70 0.08
CA GLU A 57 -16.44 -10.31 -0.72
C GLU A 57 -16.86 -8.85 -0.46
N ILE A 58 -16.69 -8.37 0.78
CA ILE A 58 -17.01 -6.99 1.16
C ILE A 58 -15.91 -6.01 0.72
N ILE A 59 -14.64 -6.33 0.96
CA ILE A 59 -13.53 -5.38 0.82
C ILE A 59 -12.93 -5.36 -0.59
N GLN A 60 -12.99 -6.47 -1.32
CA GLN A 60 -12.41 -6.61 -2.66
C GLN A 60 -12.80 -5.48 -3.63
N PRO A 61 -14.09 -5.11 -3.82
CA PRO A 61 -14.44 -4.06 -4.78
C PRO A 61 -13.85 -2.69 -4.40
N THR A 62 -13.80 -2.37 -3.11
CA THR A 62 -13.19 -1.12 -2.63
C THR A 62 -11.68 -1.12 -2.82
N PHE A 63 -11.03 -2.24 -2.53
CA PHE A 63 -9.58 -2.39 -2.70
C PHE A 63 -9.17 -2.28 -4.17
N GLU A 64 -9.93 -2.90 -5.09
CA GLU A 64 -9.69 -2.79 -6.53
C GLU A 64 -9.89 -1.34 -7.04
N LEU A 65 -10.95 -0.67 -6.59
CA LEU A 65 -11.19 0.72 -6.93
C LEU A 65 -10.06 1.63 -6.42
N GLN A 66 -9.61 1.43 -5.17
CA GLN A 66 -8.50 2.18 -4.61
C GLN A 66 -7.23 2.02 -5.44
N ASN A 67 -6.85 0.78 -5.77
CA ASN A 67 -5.66 0.51 -6.59
C ASN A 67 -5.75 1.17 -7.96
N LYS A 68 -6.94 1.14 -8.59
CA LYS A 68 -7.17 1.80 -9.87
C LYS A 68 -6.98 3.32 -9.78
N LEU A 69 -7.59 3.95 -8.77
CA LEU A 69 -7.49 5.39 -8.56
C LEU A 69 -6.05 5.82 -8.24
N GLU A 70 -5.31 5.02 -7.48
CA GLU A 70 -3.91 5.28 -7.16
C GLU A 70 -3.03 5.25 -8.42
N LEU A 71 -3.24 4.25 -9.29
CA LEU A 71 -2.53 4.16 -10.56
C LEU A 71 -2.86 5.33 -11.50
N GLU A 72 -4.15 5.68 -11.63
CA GLU A 72 -4.59 6.83 -12.43
C GLU A 72 -3.99 8.14 -11.90
N SER A 73 -3.99 8.33 -10.58
CA SER A 73 -3.38 9.50 -9.95
C SER A 73 -1.89 9.59 -10.23
N GLN A 74 -1.16 8.47 -10.20
CA GLN A 74 0.26 8.42 -10.53
C GLN A 74 0.49 8.81 -12.00
N THR A 75 -0.28 8.24 -12.93
CA THR A 75 -0.19 8.59 -14.36
C THR A 75 -0.49 10.06 -14.62
N LEU A 76 -1.49 10.63 -13.94
CA LEU A 76 -1.82 12.05 -14.06
C LEU A 76 -0.72 12.95 -13.51
N ALA A 77 -0.08 12.56 -12.40
CA ALA A 77 1.06 13.29 -11.83
C ALA A 77 2.26 13.28 -12.79
N GLU A 78 2.60 12.12 -13.36
CA GLU A 78 3.67 11.98 -14.34
C GLU A 78 3.38 12.80 -15.62
N LEU A 79 2.15 12.75 -16.11
CA LEU A 79 1.74 13.53 -17.27
C LEU A 79 1.82 15.04 -17.00
N ARG A 80 1.41 15.50 -15.82
CA ARG A 80 1.55 16.89 -15.40
C ARG A 80 3.02 17.30 -15.41
N ASP A 81 3.88 16.50 -14.79
CA ASP A 81 5.30 16.82 -14.66
C ASP A 81 6.01 16.81 -16.02
N TRP A 82 5.56 15.96 -16.95
CA TRP A 82 6.02 15.95 -18.33
C TRP A 82 5.52 17.15 -19.15
N LEU A 83 4.24 17.53 -19.01
CA LEU A 83 3.64 18.64 -19.75
C LEU A 83 4.11 20.02 -19.27
N LEU A 84 4.35 20.18 -17.97
CA LEU A 84 4.70 21.47 -17.37
C LEU A 84 5.88 22.18 -18.09
N PRO A 85 7.04 21.54 -18.34
CA PRO A 85 8.13 22.20 -19.07
C PRO A 85 7.74 22.59 -20.50
N MET A 86 6.94 21.77 -21.20
CA MET A 86 6.47 22.06 -22.56
C MET A 86 5.46 23.22 -22.61
N LEU A 87 4.70 23.41 -21.54
CA LEU A 87 3.82 24.58 -21.36
C LEU A 87 4.65 25.83 -21.06
N MET A 88 5.62 25.74 -20.15
CA MET A 88 6.45 26.87 -19.72
C MET A 88 7.34 27.41 -20.86
N ASN A 89 7.85 26.54 -21.73
CA ASN A 89 8.67 26.94 -22.88
C ASN A 89 7.83 27.24 -24.14
N GLY A 90 6.50 27.15 -24.06
CA GLY A 90 5.57 27.48 -25.15
C GLY A 90 5.51 26.46 -26.29
N GLN A 91 6.08 25.27 -26.14
CA GLN A 91 5.98 24.17 -27.11
C GLN A 91 4.55 23.61 -27.23
N VAL A 92 3.79 23.67 -26.15
CA VAL A 92 2.38 23.27 -26.09
C VAL A 92 1.55 24.47 -25.60
N LYS A 93 0.34 24.65 -26.13
CA LYS A 93 -0.60 25.70 -25.72
C LYS A 93 -1.93 25.09 -25.32
N VAL A 94 -2.47 25.53 -24.19
CA VAL A 94 -3.85 25.26 -23.79
C VAL A 94 -4.74 26.22 -24.59
N ARG A 95 -5.74 25.70 -25.29
CA ARG A 95 -6.75 26.50 -26.00
C ARG A 95 -7.93 26.79 -25.08
#